data_AF-A0A183CRL6-F1
#
_entry.id   AF-A0A183CRL6-F1
#
_cell.length_a   1.000
_cell.length_b   1.000
_cell.length_c   1.000
_cell.angle_alpha   90.00
_cell.angle_beta   90.00
_cell.angle_gamma   90.00
#
_symmetry.space_group_name_H-M   'P 1'
#
loop_
_entity.id
_entity.type
_entity.pdbx_description
1 polymer ?
#
loop_
_entity_poly.entity_id
_entity_poly.type
_entity_poly.pdbx_seq_one_letter_code
_entity_poly.pdbx_strand_id
1 'polypeptide(L)'
;LRPFPTTVASLSLHEYGNLVIQRVLEHCTEQQKRPVLEQLLENVPTLATDKYGSHVVRHVKEHGLPEDRERIVSSLQKNVLTLVTDEVTSMSSHEYGSRVIRCVLEYCTEQQKRPVLKQLHGNVLSLVTDP
;
A
#
# COMPACT_ATOMS: atom_id res chain seq x y z
N LEU A 1 -11.75 0.45 -28.37
CA LEU A 1 -10.78 -0.44 -27.69
C LEU A 1 -10.04 0.42 -26.67
N ARG A 2 -10.12 0.11 -25.36
CA ARG A 2 -9.30 0.85 -24.37
C ARG A 2 -7.81 0.57 -24.67
N PRO A 3 -6.93 1.58 -24.63
CA PRO A 3 -5.50 1.35 -24.81
C PRO A 3 -4.99 0.36 -23.76
N PHE A 4 -4.13 -0.56 -24.18
CA PHE A 4 -3.47 -1.47 -23.25
C PHE A 4 -2.64 -0.65 -22.27
N PRO A 5 -2.73 -0.91 -20.95
CA PRO A 5 -1.91 -0.22 -19.96
C PRO A 5 -0.42 -0.43 -20.28
N THR A 6 0.30 0.66 -20.50
CA THR A 6 1.71 0.66 -20.96
C THR A 6 2.72 0.63 -19.81
N THR A 7 2.27 0.79 -18.57
CA THR A 7 3.14 0.79 -17.38
C THR A 7 2.83 -0.37 -16.45
N VAL A 8 3.83 -0.83 -15.71
CA VAL A 8 3.68 -1.93 -14.73
C VAL A 8 2.64 -1.59 -13.67
N ALA A 9 2.63 -0.33 -13.20
CA ALA A 9 1.66 0.14 -12.23
C ALA A 9 0.22 0.08 -12.79
N SER A 10 -0.02 0.56 -14.02
CA SER A 10 -1.36 0.53 -14.61
C SER A 10 -1.84 -0.90 -14.92
N LEU A 11 -0.94 -1.81 -15.30
CA LEU A 11 -1.24 -3.24 -15.42
C LEU A 11 -1.65 -3.85 -14.07
N SER A 12 -0.95 -3.49 -13.00
CA SER A 12 -1.21 -4.01 -11.65
C SER A 12 -2.56 -3.55 -11.08
N LEU A 13 -3.08 -2.42 -11.55
CA LEU A 13 -4.41 -1.90 -11.21
C LEU A 13 -5.53 -2.46 -12.11
N HIS A 14 -5.20 -3.31 -13.09
CA HIS A 14 -6.16 -3.86 -14.05
C HIS A 14 -6.66 -5.24 -13.62
N GLU A 15 -7.93 -5.58 -13.91
CA GLU A 15 -8.58 -6.81 -13.42
C GLU A 15 -7.88 -8.11 -13.84
N TYR A 16 -7.27 -8.11 -15.04
CA TYR A 16 -6.45 -9.23 -15.53
C TYR A 16 -4.95 -8.92 -15.50
N GLY A 17 -4.57 -7.65 -15.51
CA GLY A 17 -3.16 -7.26 -15.59
C GLY A 17 -2.40 -7.58 -14.30
N ASN A 18 -3.08 -7.46 -13.14
CA ASN A 18 -2.51 -7.85 -11.85
C ASN A 18 -2.09 -9.34 -11.80
N LEU A 19 -2.81 -10.22 -12.51
CA LEU A 19 -2.49 -11.64 -12.58
C LEU A 19 -1.21 -11.87 -13.40
N VAL A 20 -1.04 -11.11 -14.48
CA VAL A 20 0.18 -11.16 -15.30
C VAL A 20 1.38 -10.72 -14.48
N ILE A 21 1.26 -9.62 -13.74
CA ILE A 21 2.35 -9.13 -12.89
C ILE A 21 2.70 -10.14 -11.79
N GLN A 22 1.72 -10.74 -11.13
CA GLN A 22 1.97 -11.81 -10.14
C GLN A 22 2.73 -12.99 -10.78
N ARG A 23 2.31 -13.44 -11.98
CA ARG A 23 3.01 -14.53 -12.68
C ARG A 23 4.44 -14.17 -13.06
N VAL A 24 4.68 -12.92 -13.47
CA VAL A 24 6.03 -12.41 -13.74
C VAL A 24 6.88 -12.43 -12.47
N LEU A 25 6.33 -11.99 -11.33
CA LEU A 25 7.05 -11.99 -10.05
C LEU A 25 7.37 -13.41 -9.54
N GLU A 26 6.50 -14.38 -9.84
CA GLU A 26 6.65 -15.79 -9.45
C GLU A 26 7.64 -16.58 -10.32
N HIS A 27 7.60 -16.38 -11.64
CA HIS A 27 8.26 -17.29 -12.59
C HIS A 27 9.49 -16.67 -13.27
N CYS A 28 9.66 -15.35 -13.22
CA CYS A 28 10.84 -14.70 -13.79
C CYS A 28 12.01 -14.69 -12.81
N THR A 29 13.23 -14.61 -13.36
CA THR A 29 14.45 -14.50 -12.55
C THR A 29 14.51 -13.14 -11.83
N GLU A 30 15.26 -13.05 -10.74
CA GLU A 30 15.47 -11.79 -9.99
C GLU A 30 15.84 -10.62 -10.90
N GLN A 31 16.74 -10.87 -11.87
CA GLN A 31 17.20 -9.84 -12.82
C GLN A 31 16.09 -9.36 -13.76
N GLN A 32 15.18 -10.25 -14.17
CA GLN A 32 14.06 -9.93 -15.05
C GLN A 32 12.93 -9.22 -14.31
N LYS A 33 12.67 -9.61 -13.05
CA LYS A 33 11.61 -8.98 -12.24
C LYS A 33 12.06 -7.70 -11.54
N ARG A 34 13.36 -7.40 -11.42
CA ARG A 34 13.86 -6.17 -10.78
C ARG A 34 13.25 -4.88 -11.34
N PRO A 35 13.20 -4.64 -12.67
CA PRO A 35 12.61 -3.42 -13.21
C PRO A 35 11.10 -3.30 -12.93
N VAL A 36 10.42 -4.44 -12.91
CA VAL A 36 8.98 -4.53 -12.57
C VAL A 36 8.77 -4.19 -11.10
N LEU A 37 9.58 -4.77 -10.21
CA LEU A 37 9.57 -4.49 -8.77
C LEU A 37 9.84 -3.02 -8.48
N GLU A 38 10.85 -2.40 -9.09
CA GLU A 38 11.14 -0.97 -8.87
C GLU A 38 9.93 -0.10 -9.23
N GLN A 39 9.28 -0.32 -10.38
CA GLN A 39 8.06 0.43 -10.73
C GLN A 39 6.89 0.18 -9.77
N LEU A 40 6.75 -1.04 -9.24
CA LEU A 40 5.75 -1.33 -8.21
C LEU A 40 6.07 -0.60 -6.91
N LEU A 41 7.34 -0.60 -6.49
CA LEU A 41 7.82 0.01 -5.25
C LEU A 41 7.64 1.53 -5.25
N GLU A 42 7.75 2.18 -6.41
CA GLU A 42 7.45 3.60 -6.59
C GLU A 42 5.95 3.93 -6.43
N ASN A 43 5.07 2.96 -6.67
CA ASN A 43 3.62 3.15 -6.71
C ASN A 43 2.87 2.39 -5.61
N VAL A 44 3.58 1.91 -4.58
CA VAL A 44 3.02 1.13 -3.46
C VAL A 44 1.76 1.75 -2.84
N PRO A 45 1.68 3.06 -2.56
CA PRO A 45 0.49 3.64 -1.92
C PRO A 45 -0.76 3.46 -2.76
N THR A 46 -0.66 3.78 -4.06
CA THR A 46 -1.74 3.65 -5.04
C THR A 46 -2.14 2.19 -5.24
N LEU A 47 -1.15 1.29 -5.29
CA LEU A 47 -1.42 -0.14 -5.43
C LEU A 47 -2.10 -0.71 -4.19
N ALA A 48 -1.67 -0.32 -2.99
CA ALA A 48 -2.22 -0.83 -1.74
C ALA A 48 -3.67 -0.42 -1.49
N THR A 49 -4.08 0.79 -1.92
CA THR A 49 -5.47 1.25 -1.78
C THR A 49 -6.41 0.73 -2.86
N ASP A 50 -5.86 0.21 -3.96
CA ASP A 50 -6.61 -0.36 -5.06
C ASP A 50 -7.04 -1.82 -4.82
N LYS A 51 -8.20 -2.19 -5.38
CA LYS A 51 -8.76 -3.54 -5.23
C LYS A 51 -7.91 -4.63 -5.88
N TYR A 52 -7.19 -4.33 -6.97
CA TYR A 52 -6.36 -5.30 -7.69
C TYR A 52 -4.88 -5.13 -7.33
N GLY A 53 -4.42 -3.89 -7.21
CA GLY A 53 -3.04 -3.57 -6.83
C GLY A 53 -2.65 -4.15 -5.46
N SER A 54 -3.60 -4.22 -4.52
CA SER A 54 -3.35 -4.73 -3.17
C SER A 54 -2.94 -6.21 -3.17
N HIS A 55 -3.42 -7.00 -4.13
CA HIS A 55 -2.99 -8.39 -4.33
C HIS A 55 -1.51 -8.46 -4.76
N VAL A 56 -1.08 -7.54 -5.63
CA VAL A 56 0.33 -7.46 -6.09
C VAL A 56 1.23 -7.04 -4.94
N VAL A 57 0.84 -6.04 -4.15
CA VAL A 57 1.60 -5.59 -2.97
C VAL A 57 1.74 -6.71 -1.94
N ARG A 58 0.65 -7.46 -1.68
CA ARG A 58 0.67 -8.63 -0.81
C ARG A 58 1.63 -9.70 -1.32
N HIS A 59 1.59 -9.98 -2.63
CA HIS A 59 2.47 -10.95 -3.25
C HIS A 59 3.95 -10.62 -3.02
N VAL A 60 4.35 -9.35 -3.24
CA VAL A 60 5.73 -8.89 -3.00
C VAL A 60 6.08 -8.94 -1.51
N LYS A 61 5.14 -8.65 -0.61
CA LYS A 61 5.37 -8.79 0.83
C LYS A 61 5.67 -10.23 1.25
N GLU A 62 4.95 -11.20 0.67
CA GLU A 62 5.06 -12.61 1.05
C GLU A 62 6.29 -13.29 0.42
N HIS A 63 6.58 -12.98 -0.85
CA HIS A 63 7.58 -13.68 -1.65
C HIS A 63 8.79 -12.83 -2.06
N GLY A 64 8.73 -11.52 -1.90
CA GLY A 64 9.82 -10.60 -2.25
C GLY A 64 11.02 -10.71 -1.32
N LEU A 65 12.13 -10.05 -1.67
CA LEU A 65 13.34 -10.01 -0.83
C LEU A 65 13.10 -9.16 0.43
N PRO A 66 13.86 -9.38 1.52
CA PRO A 66 13.73 -8.60 2.75
C PRO A 66 13.80 -7.08 2.51
N GLU A 67 14.69 -6.65 1.62
CA GLU A 67 14.88 -5.24 1.24
C GLU A 67 13.63 -4.64 0.56
N ASP A 68 12.98 -5.40 -0.33
CA ASP A 68 11.79 -4.96 -1.03
C ASP A 68 10.58 -4.90 -0.08
N ARG A 69 10.49 -5.86 0.86
CA ARG A 69 9.47 -5.85 1.91
C ARG A 69 9.61 -4.62 2.80
N GLU A 70 10.84 -4.29 3.20
CA GLU A 70 11.11 -3.10 4.02
C GLU A 70 10.75 -1.82 3.27
N ARG A 71 11.04 -1.74 1.97
CA ARG A 71 10.63 -0.60 1.12
C ARG A 71 9.11 -0.44 1.04
N ILE A 72 8.36 -1.53 0.84
CA ILE A 72 6.88 -1.49 0.84
C ILE A 72 6.38 -0.92 2.15
N VAL A 73 6.88 -1.45 3.26
CA VAL A 73 6.42 -1.03 4.59
C VAL A 73 6.80 0.43 4.86
N SER A 74 8.03 0.84 4.53
CA SER A 74 8.49 2.23 4.67
C SER A 74 7.64 3.20 3.83
N SER A 75 7.29 2.81 2.60
CA SER A 75 6.44 3.60 1.71
C SER A 75 5.02 3.77 2.26
N LEU A 76 4.41 2.69 2.74
CA LEU A 76 3.09 2.72 3.38
C LEU A 76 3.11 3.57 4.66
N GLN A 77 4.14 3.44 5.50
CA GLN A 77 4.28 4.24 6.71
C GLN A 77 4.41 5.73 6.42
N LYS A 78 5.22 6.12 5.42
CA LYS A 78 5.33 7.51 4.99
C LYS A 78 3.98 8.04 4.51
N ASN A 79 3.26 7.27 3.69
CA ASN A 79 1.95 7.69 3.21
C ASN A 79 0.93 7.86 4.33
N VAL A 80 0.90 6.94 5.29
CA VAL A 80 0.02 7.03 6.46
C VAL A 80 0.40 8.23 7.32
N LEU A 81 1.68 8.45 7.55
CA LEU A 81 2.14 9.61 8.32
C LEU A 81 1.75 10.91 7.61
N THR A 82 1.93 10.99 6.28
CA THR A 82 1.52 12.14 5.47
C THR A 82 0.01 12.37 5.52
N LEU A 83 -0.80 11.31 5.32
CA LEU A 83 -2.27 11.40 5.39
C LEU A 83 -2.76 11.78 6.79
N VAL A 84 -2.10 11.28 7.84
CA VAL A 84 -2.41 11.64 9.21
C VAL A 84 -1.93 13.05 9.52
N THR A 85 -0.81 13.54 8.96
CA THR A 85 -0.38 14.94 9.18
C THR A 85 -1.19 15.95 8.38
N ASP A 86 -1.69 15.58 7.20
CA ASP A 86 -2.43 16.50 6.31
C ASP A 86 -3.95 16.53 6.60
N GLU A 87 -4.55 15.46 7.15
CA GLU A 87 -6.00 15.40 7.39
C GLU A 87 -6.40 14.66 8.68
N VAL A 88 -5.93 15.09 9.85
CA VAL A 88 -6.57 14.67 11.12
C VAL A 88 -8.04 15.16 11.23
N THR A 89 -8.47 16.18 10.48
CA THR A 89 -9.81 16.77 10.67
C THR A 89 -10.89 16.33 9.68
N SER A 90 -10.57 15.61 8.59
CA SER A 90 -11.55 15.40 7.49
C SER A 90 -11.99 13.95 7.26
N MET A 91 -11.17 12.94 7.57
CA MET A 91 -11.35 11.62 6.95
C MET A 91 -11.64 10.45 7.90
N SER A 92 -12.47 10.66 8.92
CA SER A 92 -13.20 9.54 9.54
C SER A 92 -14.34 9.03 8.64
N SER A 93 -14.72 9.78 7.60
CA SER A 93 -15.91 9.51 6.78
C SER A 93 -15.65 9.03 5.34
N HIS A 94 -14.39 8.91 4.88
CA HIS A 94 -14.13 8.46 3.50
C HIS A 94 -13.62 7.01 3.43
N GLU A 95 -14.17 6.27 2.46
CA GLU A 95 -13.79 4.90 2.06
C GLU A 95 -12.27 4.70 1.89
N TYR A 96 -11.52 5.78 1.66
CA TYR A 96 -10.08 5.80 1.49
C TYR A 96 -9.30 5.64 2.81
N GLY A 97 -9.67 6.39 3.86
CA GLY A 97 -8.97 6.37 5.15
C GLY A 97 -9.07 5.01 5.85
N SER A 98 -10.24 4.40 5.83
CA SER A 98 -10.46 3.06 6.40
C SER A 98 -9.69 1.96 5.66
N ARG A 99 -9.57 2.06 4.33
CA ARG A 99 -8.76 1.13 3.52
C ARG A 99 -7.26 1.27 3.82
N VAL A 100 -6.77 2.50 4.01
CA VAL A 100 -5.38 2.76 4.39
C VAL A 100 -5.09 2.22 5.80
N ILE A 101 -5.97 2.46 6.78
CA ILE A 101 -5.84 1.90 8.13
C ILE A 101 -5.83 0.37 8.08
N ARG A 102 -6.73 -0.25 7.30
CA ARG A 102 -6.76 -1.71 7.13
C ARG A 102 -5.47 -2.22 6.49
N CYS A 103 -4.93 -1.52 5.49
CA CYS A 103 -3.64 -1.83 4.91
C CYS A 103 -2.52 -1.76 5.96
N VAL A 104 -2.48 -0.73 6.80
CA VAL A 104 -1.48 -0.66 7.88
C VAL A 104 -1.62 -1.84 8.84
N LEU A 105 -2.84 -2.18 9.23
CA LEU A 105 -3.09 -3.29 10.14
C LEU A 105 -2.73 -4.66 9.53
N GLU A 106 -2.92 -4.85 8.22
CA GLU A 106 -2.59 -6.08 7.49
C GLU A 106 -1.11 -6.18 7.08
N TYR A 107 -0.45 -5.05 6.77
CA TYR A 107 0.86 -5.02 6.12
C TYR A 107 2.00 -4.57 7.03
N CYS A 108 1.76 -3.86 8.14
CA CYS A 108 2.80 -3.40 9.06
C CYS A 108 3.01 -4.36 10.25
N THR A 109 4.23 -4.39 10.80
CA THR A 109 4.54 -5.13 12.04
C THR A 109 3.97 -4.44 13.29
N GLU A 110 3.82 -5.14 14.41
CA GLU A 110 3.30 -4.57 15.67
C GLU A 110 4.05 -3.31 16.14
N GLN A 111 5.37 -3.29 15.93
CA GLN A 111 6.23 -2.16 16.26
C GLN A 111 5.95 -0.93 15.37
N GLN A 112 5.47 -1.17 14.15
CA GLN A 112 5.13 -0.17 13.15
C GLN A 112 3.66 0.27 13.21
N LYS A 113 2.77 -0.57 13.74
CA LYS A 113 1.38 -0.21 14.05
C LYS A 113 1.30 0.77 15.22
N ARG A 114 2.22 0.64 16.17
CA ARG A 114 2.28 1.45 17.41
C ARG A 114 2.15 2.97 17.18
N PRO A 115 2.93 3.64 16.32
CA PRO A 115 2.79 5.07 16.08
C PRO A 115 1.45 5.45 15.44
N VAL A 116 0.96 4.66 14.49
CA VAL A 116 -0.34 4.89 13.82
C VAL A 116 -1.49 4.74 14.81
N LEU A 117 -1.46 3.70 15.65
CA LEU A 117 -2.41 3.48 16.73
C LEU A 117 -2.36 4.60 17.77
N LYS A 118 -1.16 5.10 18.12
CA LYS A 118 -0.99 6.22 19.05
C LYS A 118 -1.61 7.51 18.52
N GLN A 119 -1.42 7.80 17.22
CA GLN A 119 -2.03 8.96 16.57
C GLN A 119 -3.55 8.82 16.43
N LEU A 120 -4.06 7.63 16.06
CA LEU A 120 -5.49 7.33 16.05
C LEU A 120 -6.12 7.51 17.44
N HIS A 121 -5.48 7.00 18.50
CA HIS A 121 -5.99 7.14 19.87
C HIS A 121 -6.00 8.61 20.34
N GLY A 122 -4.98 9.39 19.97
CA GLY A 122 -4.93 10.83 20.26
C GLY A 122 -6.05 11.62 19.59
N ASN A 123 -6.38 11.27 18.35
CA ASN A 123 -7.44 11.95 17.57
C ASN A 123 -8.85 11.50 17.94
N VAL A 124 -9.05 10.22 18.32
CA VAL A 124 -10.33 9.75 18.87
C VAL A 124 -10.61 10.42 20.22
N LEU A 125 -9.59 10.60 21.06
CA LEU A 125 -9.74 11.38 22.29
C LEU A 125 -10.10 12.83 22.00
N SER A 126 -9.49 13.51 21.01
CA SER A 126 -9.89 14.88 20.69
C SER A 126 -11.33 14.98 20.15
N LEU A 127 -11.82 13.99 19.40
CA LEU A 127 -13.20 13.95 18.91
C LEU A 127 -14.25 13.68 19.99
N VAL A 128 -13.88 12.97 21.07
CA VAL A 128 -14.78 12.70 22.22
C VAL A 128 -14.68 13.78 23.30
N THR A 129 -13.65 14.64 23.25
CA THR A 129 -13.41 15.70 24.26
C THR A 129 -13.75 17.10 23.76
N ASP A 130 -14.53 17.24 22.67
CA ASP A 130 -15.17 18.52 22.34
C ASP A 130 -16.46 18.66 23.20
N PRO A 131 -16.55 19.67 24.09
CA PRO A 131 -17.68 19.89 24.99
C PRO A 131 -18.96 20.39 24.31
#